data_AF-A0A952WEJ9-F1
#
_entry.id   AF-A0A952WEJ9-F1
#
_cell.length_a   1.000
_cell.length_b   1.000
_cell.length_c   1.000
_cell.angle_alpha   90.00
_cell.angle_beta   90.00
_cell.angle_gamma   90.00
#
_symmetry.space_group_name_H-M   'P 1'
#
loop_
_entity.id
_entity.type
_entity.pdbx_description
1 polymer ?
#
loop_
_entity_poly.entity_id
_entity_poly.type
_entity_poly.pdbx_seq_one_letter_code
_entity_poly.pdbx_strand_id
1 'polypeptide(L)'
;MPHPTAMLADTTLLQSLAIGLVIAGVIILGYSFRFALANPLRRLLARRSEPGASAPHPRAPSPPSDLSSVMHDAEELAQLISDRLDRQAARLEHLIATADDRLARLEAATRRADAAPPAPAQPAPPQPRRDTTDPLTRQIYDLSDRGMPPVEIARHLNQHTGKIELILALRQR
;
A
#
# COMPACT_ATOMS: atom_id res chain seq x y z
N MET A 1 13.86 -34.49 -30.58
CA MET A 1 14.45 -33.18 -30.98
C MET A 1 13.33 -32.15 -31.02
N PRO A 2 12.91 -31.57 -29.88
CA PRO A 2 11.85 -30.55 -29.83
C PRO A 2 12.36 -29.19 -30.33
N HIS A 3 11.54 -28.51 -31.14
CA HIS A 3 11.88 -27.24 -31.79
C HIS A 3 11.85 -26.05 -30.80
N PRO A 4 12.85 -25.14 -30.83
CA PRO A 4 13.01 -24.04 -29.86
C PRO A 4 12.11 -22.81 -30.10
N THR A 5 11.16 -22.85 -31.03
CA THR A 5 10.39 -21.66 -31.43
C THR A 5 9.18 -21.35 -30.54
N ALA A 6 8.75 -22.26 -29.66
CA ALA A 6 7.58 -22.05 -28.81
C ALA A 6 7.83 -21.15 -27.59
N MET A 7 9.09 -20.95 -27.16
CA MET A 7 9.40 -20.29 -25.88
C MET A 7 9.39 -18.74 -25.95
N LEU A 8 9.45 -18.15 -27.15
CA LEU A 8 9.54 -16.69 -27.31
C LEU A 8 8.17 -16.00 -27.31
N ALA A 9 7.08 -16.71 -27.61
CA ALA A 9 5.74 -16.13 -27.70
C ALA A 9 5.13 -15.72 -26.34
N ASP A 10 5.50 -16.40 -25.24
CA ASP A 10 4.94 -16.10 -23.92
C ASP A 10 5.46 -14.77 -23.33
N THR A 11 6.67 -14.35 -23.71
CA THR A 11 7.29 -13.14 -23.14
C THR A 11 6.68 -11.84 -23.65
N THR A 12 6.22 -11.81 -24.90
CA THR A 12 5.65 -10.61 -25.54
C THR A 12 4.23 -10.31 -25.05
N LEU A 13 3.44 -11.36 -24.77
CA LEU A 13 2.13 -11.25 -24.14
C LEU A 13 2.24 -10.68 -22.72
N LEU A 14 3.19 -11.17 -21.93
CA LEU A 14 3.39 -10.71 -20.56
C LEU A 14 3.89 -9.25 -20.51
N GLN A 15 4.75 -8.88 -21.46
CA GLN A 15 5.26 -7.51 -21.58
C GLN A 15 4.18 -6.51 -22.03
N SER A 16 3.33 -6.87 -22.99
CA SER A 16 2.23 -6.01 -23.44
C SER A 16 1.18 -5.79 -22.36
N LEU A 17 0.89 -6.81 -21.54
CA LEU A 17 -0.03 -6.71 -20.41
C LEU A 17 0.53 -5.78 -19.31
N ALA A 18 1.82 -5.90 -19.01
CA ALA A 18 2.51 -5.01 -18.06
C ALA A 18 2.47 -3.53 -18.52
N ILE A 19 2.74 -3.26 -19.80
CA ILE A 19 2.69 -1.90 -20.36
C ILE A 19 1.25 -1.35 -20.30
N GLY A 20 0.25 -2.16 -20.63
CA GLY A 20 -1.16 -1.76 -20.56
C GLY A 20 -1.59 -1.34 -19.14
N LEU A 21 -1.12 -2.06 -18.12
CA LEU A 21 -1.44 -1.79 -16.71
C LEU A 21 -0.81 -0.48 -16.21
N VAL A 22 0.42 -0.18 -16.64
CA VAL A 22 1.10 1.10 -16.34
C VAL A 22 0.35 2.28 -16.97
N ILE A 23 -0.03 2.17 -18.24
CA ILE A 23 -0.77 3.23 -18.94
C ILE A 23 -2.13 3.48 -18.27
N ALA A 24 -2.88 2.41 -17.97
CA ALA A 24 -4.15 2.52 -17.27
C ALA A 24 -4.00 3.19 -15.89
N GLY A 25 -2.95 2.83 -15.14
CA GLY A 25 -2.64 3.44 -13.85
C GLY A 25 -2.37 4.95 -13.95
N VAL A 26 -1.57 5.38 -14.93
CA VAL A 26 -1.25 6.81 -15.15
C VAL A 26 -2.51 7.59 -15.53
N ILE A 27 -3.39 7.02 -16.36
CA ILE A 27 -4.66 7.65 -16.75
C ILE A 27 -5.57 7.82 -15.53
N ILE A 28 -5.77 6.77 -14.73
CA ILE A 28 -6.61 6.82 -13.52
C ILE A 28 -6.07 7.85 -12.52
N LEU A 29 -4.75 7.90 -12.35
CA LEU A 29 -4.09 8.86 -11.44
C LEU A 29 -4.27 10.31 -11.94
N GLY A 30 -4.13 10.54 -13.24
CA GLY A 30 -4.36 11.86 -13.83
C GLY A 30 -5.81 12.33 -13.70
N TYR A 31 -6.78 11.45 -13.95
CA TYR A 31 -8.20 11.77 -13.81
C TYR A 31 -8.61 12.02 -12.35
N SER A 32 -8.14 11.20 -11.42
CA SER A 32 -8.40 11.38 -9.98
C SER A 32 -7.79 12.69 -9.46
N PHE A 33 -6.60 13.08 -9.94
CA PHE A 33 -5.99 14.36 -9.59
C PHE A 33 -6.78 15.56 -10.13
N ARG A 34 -7.19 15.54 -11.40
CA ARG A 34 -8.04 16.61 -11.96
C ARG A 34 -9.40 16.70 -11.27
N PHE A 35 -10.01 15.56 -10.93
CA PHE A 35 -11.29 15.52 -10.24
C PHE A 35 -11.19 16.01 -8.78
N ALA A 36 -10.10 15.67 -8.09
CA ALA A 36 -9.85 16.12 -6.72
C ALA A 36 -9.61 17.65 -6.64
N LEU A 37 -8.95 18.24 -7.63
CA LEU A 37 -8.75 19.70 -7.69
C LEU A 37 -10.01 20.48 -8.10
N ALA A 38 -10.91 19.87 -8.89
CA ALA A 38 -12.11 20.55 -9.39
C ALA A 38 -13.28 20.58 -8.39
N ASN A 39 -13.30 19.70 -7.39
CA ASN A 39 -14.45 19.50 -6.51
C ASN A 39 -14.49 20.26 -5.16
N PRO A 40 -13.46 20.99 -4.67
CA PRO A 40 -13.55 21.65 -3.36
C PRO A 40 -14.43 22.91 -3.36
N LEU A 41 -14.63 23.58 -4.50
CA LEU A 41 -15.46 24.80 -4.57
C LEU A 41 -16.98 24.52 -4.45
N ARG A 42 -17.46 23.38 -4.95
CA ARG A 42 -18.90 23.04 -4.91
C ARG A 42 -19.41 22.81 -3.48
N ARG A 43 -18.56 22.31 -2.58
CA ARG A 43 -18.92 22.10 -1.16
C ARG A 43 -19.01 23.41 -0.37
N LEU A 44 -18.33 24.47 -0.80
CA LEU A 44 -18.40 25.78 -0.15
C LEU A 44 -19.64 26.58 -0.59
N LEU A 45 -20.08 26.42 -1.84
CA LEU A 45 -21.28 27.10 -2.36
C LEU A 45 -22.59 26.49 -1.85
N ALA A 46 -22.61 25.19 -1.53
CA ALA A 46 -23.80 24.52 -0.99
C ALA A 46 -24.13 24.91 0.48
N ARG A 47 -23.18 25.53 1.20
CA ARG A 47 -23.36 25.90 2.62
C ARG A 47 -23.86 27.32 2.85
N ARG A 48 -24.10 28.11 1.78
CA ARG A 48 -24.51 29.53 1.87
C ARG A 48 -26.00 29.78 1.61
N SER A 49 -26.79 28.74 1.38
CA SER A 49 -28.23 28.85 1.09
C SER A 49 -29.11 28.62 2.33
N GLU A 50 -28.77 29.22 3.47
CA GLU A 50 -29.70 29.43 4.59
C GLU A 50 -30.22 30.88 4.50
N PRO A 51 -31.47 31.11 4.05
CA PRO A 51 -32.05 32.44 3.91
C PRO A 51 -32.66 32.90 5.24
N GLY A 52 -31.82 33.41 6.14
CA GLY A 52 -32.23 34.09 7.36
C GLY A 52 -32.24 35.61 7.17
N ALA A 53 -33.42 36.19 6.97
CA ALA A 53 -33.64 37.62 6.82
C ALA A 53 -33.14 38.43 8.04
N SER A 54 -32.23 39.38 7.81
CA SER A 54 -31.97 40.50 8.72
C SER A 54 -31.44 41.71 7.95
N ALA A 55 -31.96 42.88 8.33
CA ALA A 55 -32.03 44.14 7.60
C ALA A 55 -30.68 44.80 7.24
N PRO A 56 -30.66 45.75 6.27
CA PRO A 56 -29.45 46.36 5.75
C PRO A 56 -28.95 47.49 6.66
N HIS A 57 -27.75 47.32 7.23
CA HIS A 57 -26.93 48.43 7.72
C HIS A 57 -25.99 48.90 6.60
N PRO A 58 -25.95 50.21 6.25
CA PRO A 58 -24.99 50.74 5.28
C PRO A 58 -23.59 50.72 5.89
N ARG A 59 -22.82 49.66 5.59
CA ARG A 59 -21.38 49.57 5.91
C ARG A 59 -20.59 50.46 4.95
N ALA A 60 -19.82 51.37 5.52
CA ALA A 60 -18.77 52.11 4.83
C ALA A 60 -17.76 51.13 4.17
N PRO A 61 -17.14 51.50 3.03
CA PRO A 61 -16.18 50.67 2.34
C PRO A 61 -14.94 50.40 3.22
N SER A 62 -14.70 49.13 3.56
CA SER A 62 -13.50 48.71 4.27
C SER A 62 -12.25 48.88 3.38
N PRO A 63 -11.11 49.32 3.95
CA PRO A 63 -9.86 49.56 3.23
C PRO A 63 -9.14 48.25 2.77
N PRO A 64 -8.14 48.35 1.87
CA PRO A 64 -7.44 47.22 1.20
C PRO A 64 -6.59 46.27 2.08
N SER A 65 -6.86 46.17 3.39
CA SER A 65 -6.10 45.34 4.35
C SER A 65 -6.19 43.83 4.13
N ASP A 66 -7.17 43.36 3.36
CA ASP A 66 -7.43 41.93 3.20
C ASP A 66 -6.36 41.24 2.31
N LEU A 67 -5.80 41.94 1.33
CA LEU A 67 -4.81 41.34 0.43
C LEU A 67 -3.47 41.10 1.14
N SER A 68 -3.02 42.05 1.98
CA SER A 68 -1.81 41.89 2.78
C SER A 68 -1.91 40.72 3.75
N SER A 69 -3.09 40.49 4.34
CA SER A 69 -3.34 39.35 5.22
C SER A 69 -3.21 38.03 4.46
N VAL A 70 -3.83 37.92 3.29
CA VAL A 70 -3.77 36.69 2.47
C VAL A 70 -2.33 36.42 1.99
N MET A 71 -1.56 37.44 1.65
CA MET A 71 -0.15 37.25 1.27
C MET A 71 0.69 36.76 2.45
N HIS A 72 0.44 37.27 3.65
CA HIS A 72 1.12 36.81 4.86
C HIS A 72 0.78 35.34 5.17
N ASP A 73 -0.50 34.97 5.11
CA ASP A 73 -0.94 33.59 5.30
C ASP A 73 -0.33 32.63 4.25
N ALA A 74 -0.19 33.09 3.01
CA ALA A 74 0.44 32.31 1.95
C ALA A 74 1.94 32.10 2.20
N GLU A 75 2.63 33.11 2.73
CA GLU A 75 4.05 33.03 3.11
C GLU A 75 4.24 32.07 4.29
N GLU A 76 3.42 32.19 5.34
CA GLU A 76 3.43 31.26 6.48
C GLU A 76 3.19 29.82 6.04
N LEU A 77 2.22 29.60 5.14
CA LEU A 77 1.91 28.27 4.62
C LEU A 77 3.05 27.71 3.75
N ALA A 78 3.69 28.55 2.92
CA ALA A 78 4.85 28.14 2.13
C ALA A 78 6.01 27.74 3.03
N GLN A 79 6.27 28.49 4.10
CA GLN A 79 7.31 28.21 5.07
C GLN A 79 7.03 26.90 5.84
N LEU A 80 5.78 26.69 6.27
CA LEU A 80 5.35 25.43 6.88
C LEU A 80 5.52 24.22 5.95
N ILE A 81 5.21 24.37 4.65
CA ILE A 81 5.40 23.31 3.66
C ILE A 81 6.89 23.00 3.49
N SER A 82 7.75 24.03 3.40
CA SER A 82 9.20 23.84 3.30
C SER A 82 9.72 23.03 4.49
N ASP A 83 9.38 23.43 5.72
CA ASP A 83 9.78 22.73 6.94
C ASP A 83 9.28 21.27 6.99
N ARG A 84 8.12 21.00 6.39
CA ARG A 84 7.57 19.64 6.30
C ARG A 84 8.33 18.81 5.26
N LEU A 85 8.66 19.39 4.11
CA LEU A 85 9.42 18.71 3.06
C LEU A 85 10.84 18.39 3.55
N ASP A 86 11.48 19.29 4.26
CA ASP A 86 12.82 19.08 4.82
C ASP A 86 12.82 17.90 5.82
N ARG A 87 11.81 17.83 6.69
CA ARG A 87 11.62 16.68 7.60
C ARG A 87 11.38 15.37 6.85
N GLN A 88 10.63 15.42 5.74
CA GLN A 88 10.38 14.24 4.91
C GLN A 88 11.64 13.80 4.18
N ALA A 89 12.44 14.72 3.66
CA ALA A 89 13.72 14.45 3.01
C ALA A 89 14.70 13.78 3.98
N ALA A 90 14.89 14.35 5.18
CA ALA A 90 15.74 13.77 6.21
C ALA A 90 15.29 12.35 6.63
N ARG A 91 13.97 12.11 6.71
CA ARG A 91 13.43 10.78 6.98
C ARG A 91 13.72 9.79 5.85
N LEU A 92 13.62 10.22 4.59
CA LEU A 92 13.90 9.38 3.43
C LEU A 92 15.39 9.03 3.35
N GLU A 93 16.29 10.00 3.56
CA GLU A 93 17.73 9.77 3.63
C GLU A 93 18.08 8.72 4.70
N HIS A 94 17.48 8.83 5.88
CA HIS A 94 17.69 7.86 6.94
C HIS A 94 17.21 6.44 6.58
N LEU A 95 16.05 6.34 5.90
CA LEU A 95 15.53 5.05 5.44
C LEU A 95 16.40 4.43 4.35
N ILE A 96 16.91 5.25 3.42
CA ILE A 96 17.83 4.79 2.36
C ILE A 96 19.12 4.26 2.99
N ALA A 97 19.74 5.02 3.89
CA ALA A 97 20.95 4.58 4.59
C ALA A 97 20.73 3.25 5.35
N THR A 98 19.58 3.09 6.00
CA THR A 98 19.22 1.84 6.68
C THR A 98 19.03 0.67 5.71
N ALA A 99 18.47 0.92 4.53
CA ALA A 99 18.30 -0.10 3.51
C ALA A 99 19.65 -0.54 2.93
N ASP A 100 20.53 0.40 2.64
CA ASP A 100 21.88 0.13 2.13
C ASP A 100 22.71 -0.69 3.14
N ASP A 101 22.65 -0.35 4.42
CA ASP A 101 23.29 -1.12 5.49
C ASP A 101 22.79 -2.58 5.53
N ARG A 102 21.48 -2.78 5.35
CA ARG A 102 20.89 -4.14 5.32
C ARG A 102 21.31 -4.89 4.07
N LEU A 103 21.35 -4.23 2.92
CA LEU A 103 21.78 -4.83 1.66
C LEU A 103 23.25 -5.27 1.76
N ALA A 104 24.14 -4.41 2.26
CA ALA A 104 25.55 -4.72 2.47
C ALA A 104 25.74 -5.93 3.41
N ARG A 105 24.94 -6.04 4.48
CA ARG A 105 24.96 -7.20 5.38
C ARG A 105 24.51 -8.49 4.69
N LEU A 106 23.45 -8.42 3.88
CA LEU A 106 22.95 -9.56 3.12
C LEU A 106 23.99 -10.02 2.08
N GLU A 107 24.56 -9.10 1.31
CA GLU A 107 25.61 -9.43 0.35
C GLU A 107 26.84 -10.05 1.00
N ALA A 108 27.24 -9.56 2.17
CA ALA A 108 28.34 -10.14 2.93
C ALA A 108 28.01 -11.57 3.42
N ALA A 109 26.76 -11.82 3.81
CA ALA A 109 26.30 -13.15 4.20
C ALA A 109 26.26 -14.11 2.99
N THR A 110 25.72 -13.67 1.85
CA THR A 110 25.70 -14.45 0.60
C THR A 110 27.11 -14.77 0.13
N ARG A 111 28.01 -13.77 0.09
CA ARG A 111 29.42 -13.98 -0.27
C ARG A 111 30.14 -14.98 0.64
N ARG A 112 29.84 -14.98 1.94
CA ARG A 112 30.38 -15.99 2.87
C ARG A 112 29.80 -17.38 2.61
N ALA A 113 28.52 -17.48 2.26
CA ALA A 113 27.89 -18.75 1.92
C ALA A 113 28.47 -19.34 0.64
N ASP A 114 28.76 -18.51 -0.37
CA ASP A 114 29.36 -18.93 -1.64
C ASP A 114 30.85 -19.30 -1.50
N ALA A 115 31.58 -18.60 -0.62
CA ALA A 115 33.00 -18.88 -0.34
C ALA A 115 33.21 -20.07 0.60
N ALA A 116 32.18 -20.52 1.31
CA ALA A 116 32.28 -21.72 2.13
C ALA A 116 32.46 -22.94 1.21
N PRO A 117 33.52 -23.76 1.41
CA PRO A 117 33.68 -24.99 0.66
C PRO A 117 32.41 -25.84 0.80
N PRO A 118 31.96 -26.52 -0.27
CA PRO A 118 30.83 -27.44 -0.16
C PRO A 118 31.18 -28.46 0.92
N ALA A 119 30.49 -28.36 2.07
CA ALA A 119 30.68 -29.32 3.14
C ALA A 119 30.39 -30.71 2.53
N PRO A 120 31.22 -31.72 2.84
CA PRO A 120 30.98 -33.07 2.37
C PRO A 120 29.54 -33.44 2.71
N ALA A 121 28.81 -33.94 1.72
CA ALA A 121 27.39 -34.25 1.82
C ALA A 121 27.13 -35.23 2.96
N GLN A 122 26.98 -34.71 4.18
CA GLN A 122 26.40 -35.45 5.27
C GLN A 122 24.95 -35.73 4.86
N PRO A 123 24.48 -36.99 5.00
CA PRO A 123 23.09 -37.32 4.76
C PRO A 123 22.26 -36.35 5.57
N ALA A 124 21.52 -35.48 4.87
CA ALA A 124 20.74 -34.45 5.53
C ALA A 124 19.86 -35.14 6.57
N PRO A 125 19.96 -34.80 7.87
CA PRO A 125 18.99 -35.27 8.84
C PRO A 125 17.61 -34.88 8.30
N PRO A 126 16.59 -35.74 8.41
CA PRO A 126 15.26 -35.47 7.88
C PRO A 126 14.85 -34.09 8.37
N GLN A 127 14.80 -33.13 7.44
CA GLN A 127 14.47 -31.76 7.81
C GLN A 127 13.10 -31.83 8.48
N PRO A 128 12.96 -31.36 9.72
CA PRO A 128 11.65 -31.27 10.33
C PRO A 128 10.82 -30.44 9.37
N ARG A 129 9.78 -31.05 8.79
CA ARG A 129 8.80 -30.33 7.98
C ARG A 129 8.39 -29.17 8.86
N ARG A 130 8.72 -27.95 8.43
CA ARG A 130 8.32 -26.77 9.16
C ARG A 130 6.81 -26.78 9.11
N ASP A 131 6.19 -27.26 10.17
CA ASP A 131 4.78 -27.04 10.46
C ASP A 131 4.64 -25.54 10.81
N THR A 132 4.88 -24.68 9.81
CA THR A 132 4.62 -23.24 9.83
C THR A 132 3.12 -22.97 9.66
N THR A 133 2.29 -23.90 10.13
CA THR A 133 0.87 -23.68 10.24
C THR A 133 0.68 -22.76 11.43
N ASP A 134 0.34 -21.51 11.15
CA ASP A 134 -0.11 -20.52 12.13
C ASP A 134 -1.04 -21.20 13.15
N PRO A 135 -0.85 -21.00 14.47
CA PRO A 135 -1.72 -21.57 15.50
C PRO A 135 -3.22 -21.34 15.21
N LEU A 136 -3.58 -20.22 14.57
CA LEU A 136 -4.96 -19.96 14.16
C LEU A 136 -5.45 -20.96 13.09
N THR A 137 -4.61 -21.24 12.09
CA THR A 137 -4.93 -22.20 11.02
C THR A 137 -5.13 -23.61 11.57
N ARG A 138 -4.35 -24.00 12.59
CA ARG A 138 -4.53 -25.28 13.28
C ARG A 138 -5.90 -25.37 13.97
N GLN A 139 -6.30 -24.31 14.68
CA GLN A 139 -7.62 -24.26 15.32
C GLN A 139 -8.78 -24.32 14.32
N ILE A 140 -8.62 -23.67 13.15
CA ILE A 140 -9.60 -23.74 12.06
C ILE A 140 -9.78 -25.19 11.58
N TYR A 141 -8.68 -25.92 11.40
CA TYR A 141 -8.73 -27.32 10.99
C TYR A 141 -9.34 -28.21 12.07
N ASP A 142 -8.97 -28.03 13.34
CA ASP A 142 -9.54 -28.79 14.45
C ASP A 142 -11.06 -28.62 14.57
N LEU A 143 -11.57 -27.39 14.38
CA LEU A 143 -13.01 -27.12 14.40
C LEU A 143 -13.73 -27.69 13.17
N SER A 144 -13.09 -27.62 12.00
CA SER A 144 -13.61 -28.24 10.78
C SER A 144 -13.67 -29.75 10.89
N ASP A 145 -12.67 -30.39 11.50
CA ASP A 145 -12.60 -31.84 11.70
C ASP A 145 -13.65 -32.34 12.69
N ARG A 146 -14.18 -31.44 13.55
CA ARG A 146 -15.36 -31.69 14.38
C ARG A 146 -16.69 -31.51 13.64
N GLY A 147 -16.66 -31.17 12.36
CA GLY A 147 -17.84 -30.96 11.52
C GLY A 147 -18.49 -29.58 11.66
N MET A 148 -17.80 -28.59 12.27
CA MET A 148 -18.33 -27.23 12.40
C MET A 148 -18.33 -26.52 11.03
N PRO A 149 -19.44 -25.88 10.60
CA PRO A 149 -19.49 -25.19 9.33
C PRO A 149 -18.64 -23.89 9.35
N PRO A 150 -18.10 -23.44 8.20
CA PRO A 150 -17.19 -22.28 8.13
C PRO A 150 -17.72 -20.99 8.77
N VAL A 151 -19.03 -20.75 8.66
CA VAL A 151 -19.69 -19.57 9.25
C VAL A 151 -19.67 -19.61 10.79
N GLU A 152 -19.85 -20.79 11.37
CA GLU A 152 -19.77 -20.98 12.83
C GLU A 152 -18.33 -20.87 13.33
N ILE A 153 -17.36 -21.43 12.59
CA ILE A 153 -15.92 -21.28 12.88
C ILE A 153 -15.53 -19.80 12.88
N ALA A 154 -15.97 -19.05 11.87
CA ALA A 154 -15.70 -17.61 11.76
C ALA A 154 -16.25 -16.83 12.96
N ARG A 155 -17.49 -17.13 13.39
CA ARG A 155 -18.10 -16.53 14.58
C ARG A 155 -17.36 -16.93 15.86
N HIS A 156 -16.96 -18.19 16.00
CA HIS A 156 -16.28 -18.71 17.19
C HIS A 156 -14.89 -18.08 17.39
N LEU A 157 -14.14 -17.90 16.29
CA LEU A 157 -12.79 -17.32 16.32
C LEU A 157 -12.77 -15.80 16.11
N ASN A 158 -13.93 -15.17 15.96
CA ASN A 158 -14.09 -13.75 15.61
C ASN A 158 -13.26 -13.36 14.36
N GLN A 159 -13.36 -14.16 13.30
CA GLN A 159 -12.68 -13.98 12.01
C GLN A 159 -13.70 -13.79 10.88
N HIS A 160 -13.23 -13.35 9.71
CA HIS A 160 -14.08 -13.19 8.51
C HIS A 160 -14.31 -14.54 7.81
N THR A 161 -15.56 -14.87 7.46
CA THR A 161 -15.94 -16.15 6.82
C THR A 161 -15.11 -16.48 5.57
N GLY A 162 -14.96 -15.55 4.63
CA GLY A 162 -14.16 -15.77 3.42
C GLY A 162 -12.69 -16.14 3.68
N LYS A 163 -12.07 -15.66 4.78
CA LYS A 163 -10.72 -16.09 5.18
C LYS A 163 -10.71 -17.55 5.62
N ILE A 164 -11.73 -17.98 6.37
CA ILE A 164 -11.88 -19.36 6.82
C ILE A 164 -12.08 -20.29 5.63
N GLU A 165 -12.97 -19.95 4.71
CA GLU A 165 -13.22 -20.72 3.49
C GLU A 165 -11.97 -20.85 2.63
N LEU A 166 -11.20 -19.76 2.47
CA LEU A 166 -9.93 -19.80 1.75
C LEU A 166 -8.93 -20.75 2.41
N ILE A 167 -8.77 -20.69 3.74
CA ILE A 167 -7.87 -21.57 4.48
C ILE A 167 -8.29 -23.03 4.33
N LEU A 168 -9.59 -23.34 4.42
CA LEU A 168 -10.09 -24.70 4.25
C LEU A 168 -9.92 -25.21 2.80
N ALA A 169 -10.13 -24.35 1.80
CA ALA A 169 -9.93 -24.69 0.39
C ALA A 169 -8.46 -25.02 0.07
N LEU A 170 -7.52 -24.35 0.74
CA LEU A 170 -6.08 -24.63 0.59
C LEU A 170 -5.66 -25.98 1.18
N ARG A 171 -6.41 -26.54 2.14
CA ARG A 171 -6.15 -27.88 2.71
C ARG A 171 -6.55 -29.01 1.76
N GLN A 172 -7.53 -28.79 0.89
CA GLN A 172 -8.08 -29.83 -0.01
C GLN A 172 -7.27 -30.02 -1.29
N ARG A 173 -6.29 -29.15 -1.56
CA ARG A 173 -5.36 -29.26 -2.70
C ARG A 173 -4.05 -29.93 -2.28
#